data_AF-A0A3L7Y4A1-F1
#
_entry.id   AF-A0A3L7Y4A1-F1
#
_cell.length_a   1.000
_cell.length_b   1.000
_cell.length_c   1.000
_cell.angle_alpha   90.00
_cell.angle_beta   90.00
_cell.angle_gamma   90.00
#
_symmetry.space_group_name_H-M   'P 1'
#
loop_
_entity.id
_entity.type
_entity.pdbx_description
1 polymer ?
#
loop_
_entity_poly.entity_id
_entity_poly.type
_entity_poly.pdbx_seq_one_letter_code
_entity_poly.pdbx_strand_id
1 'polypeptide(L)'
;MSLRLPIERAFEQAPWRRDVQLLTALTIISLGLLLLGGVYLREASHSVVAGRDVQRLRREIITLRFENDRVQANLSLARSAPLVRQRAIAELGFAPMLFRRTIYLEVPVSFVPLPVAVPAQPEVLPAQYARETISDWLQRKFMGTGSSPGD
;
A
#
# COMPACT_ATOMS: atom_id res chain seq x y z
N MET A 1 91.05 20.65 4.16
CA MET A 1 89.76 20.83 4.87
C MET A 1 88.65 20.76 3.83
N SER A 2 88.13 19.56 3.59
CA SER A 2 87.16 19.27 2.53
C SER A 2 85.74 19.60 3.01
N LEU A 3 85.16 20.66 2.45
CA LEU A 3 83.76 21.03 2.68
C LEU A 3 82.86 20.03 1.95
N ARG A 4 82.34 19.04 2.69
CA ARG A 4 81.19 18.25 2.26
C ARG A 4 79.94 19.08 2.52
N LEU A 5 79.35 19.62 1.47
CA LEU A 5 78.01 20.19 1.54
C LEU A 5 77.00 19.02 1.60
N PRO A 6 76.09 18.97 2.59
CA PRO A 6 75.03 17.97 2.61
C PRO A 6 74.04 18.30 1.48
N ILE A 7 73.98 17.42 0.48
CA ILE A 7 72.92 17.43 -0.53
C ILE A 7 71.69 16.80 0.11
N GLU A 8 71.10 17.48 1.09
CA GLU A 8 69.87 17.05 1.72
C GLU A 8 68.72 17.96 1.31
N ARG A 9 67.76 17.37 0.58
CA ARG A 9 66.38 17.82 0.36
C ARG A 9 66.10 18.93 -0.67
N ALA A 10 66.50 18.75 -1.92
CA ALA A 10 66.05 19.61 -3.03
C ALA A 10 64.89 19.05 -3.88
N PHE A 11 64.24 17.95 -3.47
CA PHE A 11 63.11 17.37 -4.22
C PHE A 11 62.01 16.86 -3.29
N GLU A 12 61.44 17.74 -2.45
CA GLU A 12 60.04 17.53 -2.11
C GLU A 12 59.24 17.73 -3.40
N GLN A 13 58.74 16.62 -3.94
CA GLN A 13 57.85 16.60 -5.09
C GLN A 13 56.79 17.69 -4.93
N ALA A 14 56.75 18.60 -5.90
CA ALA A 14 55.98 19.82 -5.83
C ALA A 14 54.54 19.53 -5.33
N PRO A 15 54.13 20.06 -4.15
CA PRO A 15 52.94 19.61 -3.41
C PRO A 15 51.64 19.75 -4.21
N TRP A 16 51.60 20.71 -5.15
CA TRP A 16 50.47 20.95 -6.05
C TRP A 16 50.02 19.71 -6.84
N ARG A 17 50.92 18.75 -7.10
CA ARG A 17 50.55 17.49 -7.78
C ARG A 17 49.64 16.60 -6.94
N ARG A 18 49.81 16.59 -5.61
CA ARG A 18 48.97 15.80 -4.70
C ARG A 18 47.55 16.36 -4.66
N ASP A 19 47.43 17.69 -4.60
CA ASP A 19 46.13 18.35 -4.57
C ASP A 19 45.35 18.13 -5.89
N VAL A 20 46.03 18.26 -7.03
CA VAL A 20 45.44 17.98 -8.34
C VAL A 20 45.06 16.50 -8.48
N GLN A 21 45.88 15.56 -8.00
CA GLN A 21 45.55 14.13 -8.02
C GLN A 21 44.31 13.80 -7.17
N LEU A 22 44.19 14.42 -6.00
CA LEU A 22 43.04 14.22 -5.11
C LEU A 22 41.75 14.74 -5.73
N LEU A 23 41.80 15.94 -6.31
CA LEU A 23 40.66 16.53 -7.03
C LEU A 23 40.27 15.68 -8.24
N THR A 24 41.25 15.17 -8.99
CA THR A 24 41.01 14.30 -10.15
C THR A 24 40.39 12.97 -9.73
N ALA A 25 40.90 12.35 -8.66
CA ALA A 25 40.36 11.10 -8.12
C ALA A 25 38.91 11.26 -7.64
N LEU A 26 38.61 12.34 -6.90
CA LEU A 26 37.25 12.68 -6.48
C LEU A 26 36.30 12.87 -7.67
N THR A 27 36.78 13.55 -8.72
CA THR A 27 36.00 13.79 -9.93
C THR A 27 35.67 12.47 -10.65
N ILE A 28 36.64 11.56 -10.77
CA ILE A 28 36.43 10.24 -11.38
C ILE A 28 35.43 9.41 -10.57
N ILE A 29 35.57 9.39 -9.24
CA ILE A 29 34.66 8.67 -8.34
C ILE A 29 33.24 9.23 -8.46
N SER A 30 33.09 10.55 -8.46
CA SER A 30 31.79 11.22 -8.62
C SER A 30 31.13 10.87 -9.94
N LEU A 31 31.89 10.91 -11.05
CA LEU A 31 31.40 10.53 -12.37
C LEU A 31 30.98 9.05 -12.42
N GLY A 32 31.75 8.17 -11.77
CA GLY A 32 31.39 6.76 -11.60
C GLY A 32 30.07 6.57 -10.85
N LEU A 33 29.89 7.27 -9.73
CA LEU A 33 28.63 7.27 -8.97
C LEU A 33 27.45 7.80 -9.79
N LEU A 34 27.65 8.84 -10.59
CA LEU A 34 26.63 9.40 -11.48
C LEU A 34 26.24 8.41 -12.58
N LEU A 35 27.19 7.67 -13.15
CA LEU A 35 26.91 6.63 -14.13
C LEU A 35 26.14 5.46 -13.51
N LEU A 36 26.60 4.96 -12.37
CA LEU A 36 25.92 3.92 -11.59
C LEU A 36 24.51 4.36 -11.19
N GLY A 37 24.38 5.58 -10.66
CA GLY A 37 23.13 6.19 -10.27
C GLY A 37 22.20 6.41 -11.47
N GLY A 38 22.73 6.87 -12.60
CA GLY A 38 21.97 7.05 -13.83
C GLY A 38 21.45 5.74 -14.42
N VAL A 39 22.27 4.67 -14.40
CA VAL A 39 21.85 3.32 -14.80
C VAL A 39 20.78 2.78 -13.85
N TYR A 40 20.99 2.91 -12.54
CA TYR A 40 20.01 2.49 -11.53
C TYR A 40 18.69 3.27 -11.63
N LEU A 41 18.77 4.57 -11.90
CA LEU A 41 17.61 5.42 -12.12
C LEU A 41 16.87 5.06 -13.41
N ARG A 42 17.60 4.66 -14.46
CA ARG A 42 17.02 4.19 -15.72
C ARG A 42 16.28 2.86 -15.53
N GLU A 43 16.83 1.95 -14.73
CA GLU A 43 16.16 0.71 -14.33
C GLU A 43 14.89 0.99 -13.51
N ALA A 44 14.98 1.92 -12.55
CA ALA A 44 13.81 2.38 -11.79
C ALA A 44 12.74 3.03 -12.70
N SER A 45 13.15 3.69 -13.78
CA SER A 45 12.22 4.36 -14.71
C SER A 45 11.38 3.38 -15.51
N HIS A 46 11.88 2.16 -15.81
CA HIS A 46 11.09 1.13 -16.49
C HIS A 46 9.89 0.65 -15.65
N SER A 47 9.89 0.88 -14.33
CA SER A 47 8.76 0.56 -13.46
C SER A 47 7.60 1.57 -13.54
N VAL A 48 7.80 2.76 -14.11
CA VAL A 48 6.77 3.83 -14.14
C VAL A 48 5.76 3.61 -15.27
N VAL A 49 6.19 3.03 -16.40
CA VAL A 49 5.28 2.71 -17.52
C VAL A 49 4.46 1.45 -17.21
N ALA A 50 5.07 0.43 -16.60
CA ALA A 50 4.38 -0.77 -16.13
C ALA A 50 3.27 -0.45 -15.10
N GLY A 51 3.42 0.62 -14.31
CA GLY A 51 2.43 1.06 -13.34
C GLY A 51 1.07 1.45 -13.95
N ARG A 52 1.05 2.15 -15.11
CA ARG A 52 -0.22 2.54 -15.75
C ARG A 52 -0.98 1.34 -16.31
N ASP A 53 -0.27 0.42 -16.94
CA ASP A 53 -0.89 -0.77 -17.52
C ASP A 53 -1.39 -1.68 -16.40
N VAL A 54 -0.63 -1.88 -15.32
CA VAL A 54 -1.10 -2.61 -14.14
C VAL A 54 -2.34 -1.95 -13.53
N GLN A 55 -2.39 -0.62 -13.42
CA GLN A 55 -3.58 0.09 -12.94
C GLN A 55 -4.77 -0.01 -13.91
N ARG A 56 -4.53 -0.08 -15.22
CA ARG A 56 -5.57 -0.31 -16.23
C ARG A 56 -6.14 -1.72 -16.11
N LEU A 57 -5.28 -2.74 -16.11
CA LEU A 57 -5.67 -4.14 -15.96
C LEU A 57 -6.37 -4.36 -14.61
N ARG A 58 -5.92 -3.72 -13.53
CA ARG A 58 -6.58 -3.84 -12.22
C ARG A 58 -8.00 -3.28 -12.22
N ARG A 59 -8.22 -2.14 -12.88
CA ARG A 59 -9.56 -1.55 -13.06
C ARG A 59 -10.46 -2.46 -13.90
N GLU A 60 -9.90 -3.05 -14.95
CA GLU A 60 -10.62 -3.99 -15.82
C GLU A 60 -11.05 -5.26 -15.07
N ILE A 61 -10.15 -5.86 -14.28
CA ILE A 61 -10.46 -7.01 -13.41
C ILE A 61 -11.59 -6.68 -12.43
N ILE A 62 -11.54 -5.51 -11.78
CA ILE A 62 -12.58 -5.10 -10.83
C ILE A 62 -13.94 -4.95 -11.54
N THR A 63 -13.94 -4.35 -12.73
CA THR A 63 -15.16 -4.15 -13.53
C THR A 63 -15.76 -5.49 -13.93
N LEU A 64 -14.95 -6.40 -14.46
CA LEU A 64 -15.39 -7.73 -14.87
C LEU A 64 -15.90 -8.58 -13.71
N ARG A 65 -15.27 -8.48 -12.52
CA ARG A 65 -15.75 -9.16 -11.31
C ARG A 65 -17.13 -8.65 -10.90
N PHE A 66 -17.29 -7.33 -10.86
CA PHE A 66 -18.58 -6.73 -10.52
C PHE A 66 -19.69 -7.15 -11.48
N GLU A 67 -19.40 -7.22 -12.78
CA GLU A 67 -20.36 -7.71 -13.76
C GLU A 67 -20.72 -9.19 -13.56
N ASN A 68 -19.73 -10.04 -13.25
CA ASN A 68 -19.95 -11.45 -12.96
C ASN A 68 -20.83 -11.64 -11.72
N ASP A 69 -20.51 -10.94 -10.63
CA ASP A 69 -21.27 -10.98 -9.39
C ASP A 69 -22.73 -10.52 -9.62
N ARG A 70 -22.93 -9.48 -10.43
CA ARG A 70 -24.27 -9.02 -10.81
C ARG A 70 -25.06 -10.07 -11.58
N VAL A 71 -24.44 -10.72 -12.56
CA VAL A 71 -25.08 -11.80 -13.35
C VAL A 71 -25.40 -12.98 -12.44
N GLN A 72 -24.48 -13.35 -11.55
CA GLN A 72 -24.66 -14.45 -10.61
C GLN A 72 -25.81 -14.19 -9.62
N ALA A 73 -25.93 -12.96 -9.12
CA ALA A 73 -27.05 -12.54 -8.28
C ALA A 73 -28.39 -12.61 -9.04
N ASN A 74 -28.42 -12.17 -10.30
CA ASN A 74 -29.63 -12.28 -11.11
C ASN A 74 -30.02 -13.74 -11.40
N LEU A 75 -29.02 -14.60 -11.66
CA LEU A 75 -29.25 -16.02 -11.87
C LEU A 75 -29.78 -16.71 -10.60
N SER A 76 -29.26 -16.36 -9.43
CA SER A 76 -29.74 -16.92 -8.17
C SER A 76 -31.16 -16.47 -7.84
N LEU A 77 -31.53 -15.21 -8.12
CA LEU A 77 -32.90 -14.72 -8.02
C LEU A 77 -33.84 -15.48 -8.98
N ALA A 78 -33.43 -15.64 -10.24
CA ALA A 78 -34.22 -16.37 -11.23
C ALA A 78 -34.42 -17.85 -10.86
N ARG A 79 -33.40 -18.50 -10.26
CA ARG A 79 -33.48 -19.91 -9.82
C ARG A 79 -34.20 -20.11 -8.49
N SER A 80 -34.11 -19.15 -7.56
CA SER A 80 -34.76 -19.28 -6.24
C SER A 80 -36.27 -19.09 -6.31
N ALA A 81 -36.78 -18.22 -7.19
CA ALA A 81 -38.22 -17.99 -7.36
C ALA A 81 -39.04 -19.28 -7.58
N PRO A 82 -38.69 -20.20 -8.51
CA PRO A 82 -39.43 -21.44 -8.69
C PRO A 82 -39.25 -22.42 -7.51
N LEU A 83 -38.06 -22.50 -6.91
CA LEU A 83 -37.81 -23.38 -5.75
C LEU A 83 -38.63 -22.97 -4.52
N VAL A 84 -38.66 -21.67 -4.23
CA VAL A 84 -39.45 -21.12 -3.12
C VAL A 84 -40.94 -21.33 -3.37
N ARG A 85 -41.40 -21.12 -4.60
CA ARG A 85 -42.79 -21.37 -4.99
C ARG A 85 -43.17 -22.85 -4.86
N GLN A 86 -42.32 -23.76 -5.32
CA GLN A 86 -42.55 -25.19 -5.22
C GLN A 86 -42.63 -25.64 -3.76
N ARG A 87 -41.70 -25.18 -2.92
CA ARG A 87 -41.70 -25.46 -1.48
C ARG A 87 -42.94 -24.90 -0.78
N ALA A 88 -43.34 -23.67 -1.11
CA ALA A 88 -44.54 -23.04 -0.55
C ALA A 88 -45.81 -23.85 -0.85
N ILE A 89 -45.95 -24.37 -2.06
CA ILE A 89 -47.14 -25.15 -2.46
C ILE A 89 -47.07 -26.58 -1.90
N ALA A 90 -45.93 -27.25 -2.02
CA ALA A 90 -45.80 -28.69 -1.72
C ALA A 90 -45.65 -28.99 -0.23
N GLU A 91 -44.86 -28.20 0.51
CA GLU A 91 -44.57 -28.47 1.94
C GLU A 91 -45.45 -27.64 2.87
N LEU A 92 -45.73 -26.40 2.51
CA LEU A 92 -46.40 -25.43 3.38
C LEU A 92 -47.89 -25.28 3.06
N GLY A 93 -48.38 -25.94 2.00
CA GLY A 93 -49.80 -25.94 1.60
C GLY A 93 -50.32 -24.58 1.13
N PHE A 94 -49.43 -23.65 0.75
CA PHE A 94 -49.85 -22.36 0.21
C PHE A 94 -50.48 -22.52 -1.18
N ALA A 95 -51.66 -21.93 -1.37
CA ALA A 95 -52.33 -21.90 -2.66
C ALA A 95 -52.13 -20.53 -3.35
N PRO A 96 -52.03 -20.48 -4.68
CA PRO A 96 -51.99 -19.22 -5.42
C PRO A 96 -53.23 -18.38 -5.13
N MET A 97 -53.02 -17.11 -4.82
CA MET A 97 -54.03 -16.18 -4.33
C MET A 97 -55.13 -15.95 -5.39
N LEU A 98 -56.33 -16.48 -5.15
CA LEU A 98 -57.52 -16.18 -5.91
C LEU A 98 -58.36 -15.19 -5.10
N PHE A 99 -58.67 -14.02 -5.66
CA PHE A 99 -59.40 -12.89 -5.02
C PHE A 99 -60.72 -13.26 -4.32
N ARG A 100 -61.23 -14.48 -4.53
CA ARG A 100 -62.50 -14.97 -4.00
C ARG A 100 -62.43 -15.62 -2.60
N ARG A 101 -61.23 -15.80 -2.03
CA ARG A 101 -61.00 -16.38 -0.69
C ARG A 101 -59.96 -15.56 0.08
N THR A 102 -60.35 -14.43 0.64
CA THR A 102 -59.45 -13.61 1.47
C THR A 102 -59.96 -13.60 2.91
N ILE A 103 -59.14 -14.10 3.84
CA ILE A 103 -59.29 -13.86 5.27
C ILE A 103 -58.10 -12.99 5.65
N TYR A 104 -58.38 -11.77 6.11
CA TYR A 104 -57.36 -10.86 6.61
C TYR A 104 -57.05 -11.23 8.05
N LEU A 105 -55.82 -11.68 8.31
CA LEU A 105 -55.31 -11.85 9.66
C LEU A 105 -54.53 -10.58 10.03
N GLU A 106 -55.12 -9.73 10.85
CA GLU A 106 -54.39 -8.62 11.45
C GLU A 106 -53.39 -9.19 12.46
N VAL A 107 -52.12 -9.24 12.08
CA VAL A 107 -51.04 -9.60 13.01
C VAL A 107 -50.66 -8.34 13.79
N PRO A 108 -50.90 -8.28 15.11
CA PRO A 108 -50.45 -7.14 15.92
C PRO A 108 -48.92 -7.17 15.96
N VAL A 109 -48.30 -6.32 15.15
CA VAL A 109 -46.86 -6.11 15.14
C VAL A 109 -46.46 -5.28 16.35
N SER A 110 -46.26 -5.93 17.49
CA SER A 110 -45.48 -5.36 18.59
C SER A 110 -44.01 -5.34 18.19
N PHE A 111 -43.59 -4.29 17.48
CA PHE A 111 -42.18 -4.01 17.28
C PHE A 111 -41.60 -3.61 18.64
N VAL A 112 -40.95 -4.56 19.34
CA VAL A 112 -39.99 -4.21 20.39
C VAL A 112 -38.70 -3.86 19.65
N PRO A 113 -38.31 -2.59 19.54
CA PRO A 113 -36.99 -2.27 19.00
C PRO A 113 -35.96 -2.91 19.91
N LEU A 114 -35.24 -3.92 19.41
CA LEU A 114 -34.05 -4.39 20.10
C LEU A 114 -33.11 -3.19 20.24
N PRO A 115 -32.48 -2.98 21.41
CA PRO A 115 -31.49 -1.93 21.55
C PRO A 115 -30.42 -2.15 20.49
N VAL A 116 -30.33 -1.21 19.55
CA VAL A 116 -29.23 -1.14 18.60
C VAL A 116 -27.98 -1.04 19.45
N ALA A 117 -27.12 -2.05 19.39
CA ALA A 117 -25.81 -1.98 20.04
C ALA A 117 -25.13 -0.72 19.50
N VAL A 118 -24.83 0.22 20.39
CA VAL A 118 -24.05 1.41 20.05
C VAL A 118 -22.76 0.89 19.40
N PRO A 119 -22.41 1.31 18.17
CA PRO A 119 -21.15 0.87 17.57
C PRO A 119 -20.04 1.25 18.55
N ALA A 120 -19.17 0.28 18.86
CA ALA A 120 -18.00 0.51 19.71
C ALA A 120 -17.33 1.79 19.21
N GLN A 121 -17.19 2.78 20.11
CA GLN A 121 -16.45 3.99 19.79
C GLN A 121 -15.07 3.55 19.28
N PRO A 122 -14.61 4.08 18.13
CA PRO A 122 -13.31 3.71 17.61
C PRO A 122 -12.29 3.94 18.71
N GLU A 123 -11.57 2.88 19.06
CA GLU A 123 -10.52 2.94 20.06
C GLU A 123 -9.54 4.03 19.61
N VAL A 124 -9.55 5.14 20.34
CA VAL A 124 -8.68 6.27 20.07
C VAL A 124 -7.29 5.82 20.45
N LEU A 125 -6.54 5.30 19.48
CA LEU A 125 -5.14 4.96 19.67
C LEU A 125 -4.42 6.22 20.20
N PRO A 126 -3.58 6.09 21.25
CA PRO A 126 -2.91 7.24 21.82
C PRO A 126 -2.12 7.97 20.74
N ALA A 127 -2.18 9.30 20.74
CA ALA A 127 -1.58 10.20 19.75
C ALA A 127 -0.03 10.04 19.60
N GLN A 128 0.58 9.18 20.41
CA GLN A 128 1.97 8.77 20.34
C GLN A 128 2.28 8.00 19.05
N TYR A 129 1.35 7.20 18.53
CA TYR A 129 1.56 6.45 17.27
C TYR A 129 1.35 7.31 16.00
N ALA A 130 0.69 8.46 16.12
CA ALA A 130 0.43 9.36 15.00
C ALA A 130 1.61 10.31 14.68
N ARG A 131 2.62 10.37 15.56
CA ARG A 131 3.75 11.30 15.43
C ARG A 131 5.07 10.66 15.02
N GLU A 132 5.10 9.35 14.78
CA GLU A 132 6.30 8.75 14.21
C GLU A 132 6.37 9.11 12.72
N THR A 133 7.33 9.97 12.39
CA THR A 133 7.62 10.34 11.00
C THR A 133 8.51 9.28 10.36
N ILE A 134 8.38 9.09 9.05
CA ILE A 134 9.26 8.17 8.29
C ILE A 134 10.73 8.56 8.45
N SER A 135 11.02 9.85 8.66
CA SER A 135 12.34 10.36 8.98
C SER A 135 12.92 9.80 10.29
N ASP A 136 12.12 9.68 11.37
CA ASP A 136 12.59 9.10 12.64
C ASP A 136 12.95 7.63 12.48
N TRP A 137 12.13 6.88 11.73
CA TRP A 137 12.43 5.49 11.42
C TRP A 137 13.72 5.35 10.60
N LEU A 138 13.91 6.22 9.60
CA LEU A 138 15.08 6.22 8.73
C LEU A 138 16.35 6.52 9.53
N GLN A 139 16.29 7.53 10.42
CA GLN A 139 17.39 7.88 11.30
C GLN A 139 17.75 6.74 12.25
N ARG A 140 16.76 6.07 12.87
CA ARG A 140 17.03 4.89 13.71
C ARG A 140 17.75 3.78 12.92
N LYS A 141 17.36 3.55 11.66
CA LYS A 141 17.91 2.46 10.85
C LYS A 141 19.36 2.69 10.44
N PHE A 142 19.76 3.94 10.18
CA PHE A 142 21.10 4.27 9.70
C PHE A 142 22.03 4.80 10.78
N MET A 143 21.52 5.50 11.80
CA MET A 143 22.33 6.10 12.86
C MET A 143 22.44 5.27 14.14
N GLY A 144 21.70 4.18 14.29
CA GLY A 144 21.92 3.20 15.38
C GLY A 144 21.90 3.80 16.80
N THR A 145 21.26 4.94 17.01
CA THR A 145 21.14 5.58 18.31
C THR A 145 19.74 5.33 18.84
N GLY A 146 19.66 4.44 19.83
CA GLY A 146 18.45 4.28 20.63
C GLY A 146 18.27 5.52 21.50
N SER A 147 17.52 6.50 21.04
CA SER A 147 17.00 7.56 21.91
C SER A 147 15.78 7.01 22.65
N SER A 148 16.00 6.59 23.90
CA SER A 148 14.96 6.40 24.90
C SER A 148 14.21 7.71 25.10
N PRO A 149 12.88 7.76 24.90
CA PRO A 149 12.10 8.92 25.31
C PRO A 149 11.87 8.81 26.83
N GLY A 150 12.70 9.51 27.59
CA GLY A 150 12.32 10.01 28.91
C GLY A 150 11.70 11.39 28.72
N ASP A 151 10.47 11.50 29.23
CA ASP A 151 9.58 12.68 29.37
C ASP A 151 8.65 13.03 28.20
#